data_AF-A0A9E1TRW9-F1
#
_entry.id   AF-A0A9E1TRW9-F1
#
_cell.length_a   1.000
_cell.length_b   1.000
_cell.length_c   1.000
_cell.angle_alpha   90.00
_cell.angle_beta   90.00
_cell.angle_gamma   90.00
#
_symmetry.space_group_name_H-M   'P 1'
#
loop_
_entity.id
_entity.type
_entity.pdbx_description
1 polymer ?
#
loop_
_entity_poly.entity_id
_entity_poly.type
_entity_poly.pdbx_seq_one_letter_code
_entity_poly.pdbx_strand_id
1 'polypeptide(L)' 'MPIADRLFINATFHTLDPASPDEPPAEALASWRGRVIAVGSHADAEPLVGPETEVVDLEGATVLPGFIETHMHPIAAGVT' A
#
# COMPACT_ATOMS: atom_id res chain seq x y z
N MET A 1 15.27 -9.65 5.52
CA MET A 1 14.32 -8.53 5.33
C MET A 1 13.73 -8.18 6.68
N PRO A 2 13.39 -6.91 6.97
CA PRO A 2 12.72 -6.55 8.22
C PRO A 2 11.35 -7.23 8.33
N ILE A 3 10.89 -7.46 9.55
CA ILE A 3 9.50 -7.88 9.85
C ILE A 3 8.59 -6.66 9.71
N ALA A 4 7.39 -6.85 9.18
CA ALA A 4 6.41 -5.80 8.96
C ALA A 4 5.88 -5.24 10.28
N ASP A 5 5.70 -3.93 10.38
CA ASP A 5 4.89 -3.33 11.46
C ASP A 5 3.40 -3.31 11.10
N ARG A 6 3.06 -3.26 9.81
CA ARG A 6 1.69 -3.44 9.31
C ARG A 6 1.65 -4.38 8.11
N LEU A 7 0.62 -5.22 8.06
CA LEU A 7 0.21 -6.00 6.90
C LEU A 7 -1.22 -5.61 6.52
N PHE A 8 -1.41 -5.13 5.30
CA PHE A 8 -2.73 -4.79 4.77
C PHE A 8 -3.22 -5.92 3.86
N ILE A 9 -4.47 -6.35 4.04
CA ILE A 9 -5.07 -7.49 3.32
C ILE A 9 -6.51 -7.20 2.88
N ASN A 10 -7.08 -8.13 2.10
CA ASN A 10 -8.47 -8.07 1.63
C ASN A 10 -8.75 -6.75 0.88
N ALA A 11 -7.86 -6.43 -0.05
CA ALA A 11 -7.96 -5.26 -0.91
C ALA A 11 -7.30 -5.54 -2.25
N THR A 12 -7.65 -4.72 -3.23
CA THR A 12 -7.00 -4.70 -4.54
C THR A 12 -5.96 -3.58 -4.55
N PHE A 13 -4.67 -3.93 -4.63
CA PHE A 13 -3.57 -2.98 -4.61
C PHE A 13 -3.04 -2.75 -6.03
N HIS A 14 -3.20 -1.53 -6.56
CA HIS A 14 -2.59 -1.15 -7.83
C HIS A 14 -1.24 -0.47 -7.57
N THR A 15 -0.15 -1.06 -8.06
CA THR A 15 1.19 -0.46 -8.00
C THR A 15 1.42 0.55 -9.12
N LEU A 16 0.71 0.38 -10.24
CA LEU A 16 0.89 1.14 -11.48
C LEU A 16 2.33 1.07 -12.00
N ASP A 17 3.00 -0.06 -11.79
CA ASP A 17 4.37 -0.28 -12.26
C ASP A 17 4.39 -0.39 -13.80
N PRO A 18 5.01 0.57 -14.52
CA PRO A 18 5.08 0.51 -15.98
C PRO A 18 5.97 -0.62 -16.50
N ALA A 19 6.83 -1.22 -15.65
CA ALA A 19 7.63 -2.39 -16.02
C ALA A 19 6.81 -3.69 -16.10
N SER A 20 5.65 -3.73 -15.42
CA SER A 20 4.76 -4.88 -15.35
C SER A 20 3.30 -4.49 -15.63
N PRO A 21 2.96 -4.02 -16.84
CA PRO A 21 1.64 -3.47 -17.16
C PRO A 21 0.52 -4.52 -17.19
N ASP A 22 0.86 -5.79 -17.40
CA ASP A 22 -0.09 -6.91 -17.51
C ASP A 22 -0.20 -7.75 -16.22
N GLU A 23 0.52 -7.38 -15.15
CA GLU A 23 0.41 -8.09 -13.88
C GLU A 23 -0.96 -7.86 -13.23
N PRO A 24 -1.57 -8.91 -12.64
CA PRO A 24 -2.78 -8.72 -11.86
C PRO A 24 -2.50 -7.81 -10.66
N PRO A 25 -3.51 -7.06 -10.18
CA PRO A 25 -3.36 -6.26 -8.97
C PRO A 25 -2.91 -7.13 -7.79
N ALA A 26 -2.12 -6.55 -6.90
CA ALA A 26 -1.65 -7.23 -5.70
C ALA A 26 -2.81 -7.40 -4.70
N GLU A 27 -2.65 -8.35 -3.78
CA GLU A 27 -3.66 -8.75 -2.78
C GLU A 27 -3.23 -8.42 -1.34
N ALA A 28 -1.94 -8.14 -1.13
CA ALA A 28 -1.39 -7.77 0.16
C ALA A 28 -0.25 -6.75 0.04
N LEU A 29 -0.09 -5.94 1.08
CA LEU A 29 1.03 -4.99 1.23
C LEU A 29 1.58 -5.05 2.64
N ALA A 30 2.89 -5.24 2.77
CA ALA A 30 3.61 -5.19 4.03
C ALA A 30 4.43 -3.90 4.14
N SER A 31 4.35 -3.22 5.27
CA SER A 31 5.15 -2.03 5.55
C SER A 31 6.05 -2.18 6.77
N TRP A 32 7.14 -1.41 6.77
CA TRP A 32 7.98 -1.18 7.93
C TRP A 32 8.46 0.28 7.94
N ARG A 33 8.15 1.00 9.02
CA ARG A 33 8.52 2.39 9.28
C ARG A 33 8.18 3.33 8.13
N GLY A 34 6.95 3.23 7.63
CA GLY A 34 6.45 4.06 6.53
C GLY A 34 7.01 3.72 5.15
N ARG A 35 7.66 2.56 5.00
CA ARG A 35 8.15 2.06 3.70
C ARG A 35 7.47 0.74 3.36
N VAL A 36 7.10 0.56 2.10
CA VAL A 36 6.65 -0.74 1.58
C VAL A 36 7.85 -1.68 1.51
N ILE A 37 7.72 -2.86 2.10
CA ILE A 37 8.76 -3.90 2.11
C ILE A 37 8.37 -5.15 1.31
N ALA A 38 7.07 -5.33 1.04
CA ALA A 38 6.55 -6.25 0.03
C ALA A 38 5.17 -5.77 -0.44
N VAL A 39 4.86 -6.05 -1.70
CA VAL A 39 3.54 -5.90 -2.32
C VAL A 39 3.41 -7.01 -3.35
N GLY A 40 2.32 -7.77 -3.30
CA GLY A 40 2.18 -8.98 -4.10
C GLY A 40 0.98 -9.82 -3.68
N SER A 41 1.11 -11.13 -3.83
CA SER A 41 0.13 -12.07 -3.29
C SER A 41 0.18 -12.09 -1.75
N HIS A 42 -0.86 -12.64 -1.12
CA HIS A 42 -0.85 -12.87 0.32
C HIS A 42 0.36 -13.74 0.76
N ALA A 43 0.71 -14.74 -0.06
CA ALA A 43 1.82 -15.66 0.22
C ALA A 43 3.19 -14.97 0.19
N ASP A 44 3.35 -13.88 -0.56
CA ASP A 44 4.59 -13.10 -0.59
C ASP A 44 4.78 -12.28 0.69
N ALA A 45 3.68 -11.91 1.36
CA ALA A 45 3.68 -11.06 2.54
C ALA A 45 3.61 -11.83 3.86
N GLU A 46 3.03 -13.04 3.87
CA GLU A 46 2.91 -13.91 5.05
C GLU A 46 4.25 -14.14 5.80
N PRO A 47 5.41 -14.37 5.13
CA PRO A 47 6.68 -14.59 5.82
C PRO A 47 7.22 -13.35 6.56
N LEU A 48 6.63 -12.18 6.33
CA LEU A 48 7.04 -10.91 6.95
C LEU A 48 6.23 -10.58 8.20
N VAL A 49 5.29 -11.44 8.60
CA VAL A 49 4.47 -11.27 9.82
C VAL A 49 5.24 -11.75 11.04
N GLY A 50 5.26 -10.93 12.08
CA GLY A 50 5.79 -11.27 13.40
C GLY A 50 4.82 -10.93 14.53
N PRO A 51 5.21 -11.17 15.79
CA PRO A 51 4.33 -11.01 16.95
C PRO A 51 3.77 -9.59 17.16
N GLU A 52 4.47 -8.57 16.65
CA GLU A 52 4.09 -7.15 16.78
C GLU A 52 3.47 -6.58 15.49
N THR A 53 3.29 -7.38 14.44
CA THR A 53 2.70 -6.93 13.19
C THR A 53 1.21 -6.66 13.37
N GLU A 54 0.76 -5.45 13.05
CA GLU A 54 -0.66 -5.12 12.96
C GLU A 54 -1.21 -5.59 11.61
N VAL A 55 -2.18 -6.51 11.64
CA VAL A 55 -2.90 -6.92 10.43
C VAL A 55 -4.13 -6.05 10.25
N VAL A 56 -4.23 -5.37 9.11
CA VAL A 56 -5.29 -4.43 8.77
C VAL A 56 -6.11 -5.02 7.61
N ASP A 57 -7.36 -5.38 7.90
CA ASP A 57 -8.35 -5.75 6.88
C ASP A 57 -8.92 -4.47 6.26
N LEU A 58 -8.84 -4.36 4.93
CA LEU A 58 -9.31 -3.20 4.17
C LEU A 58 -10.71 -3.40 3.55
N GLU A 59 -11.41 -4.47 3.92
CA GLU A 59 -12.83 -4.70 3.61
C GLU A 59 -13.18 -4.65 2.11
N GLY A 60 -12.28 -5.13 1.26
CA GLY A 60 -12.44 -5.14 -0.20
C GLY A 60 -12.13 -3.79 -0.89
N ALA A 61 -11.53 -2.83 -0.18
CA ALA A 61 -11.19 -1.53 -0.76
C ALA A 61 -10.15 -1.64 -1.89
N THR A 62 -10.07 -0.57 -2.69
CA THR A 62 -9.02 -0.39 -3.69
C THR A 62 -7.93 0.54 -3.14
N VAL A 63 -6.68 0.11 -3.22
CA VAL A 63 -5.51 0.87 -2.79
C VAL A 63 -4.74 1.35 -4.01
N LEU A 64 -4.44 2.65 -4.02
CA LEU A 64 -3.69 3.33 -5.08
C LEU A 64 -2.44 3.99 -4.48
N PRO A 65 -1.40 4.27 -5.29
CA PRO A 65 -0.36 5.20 -4.88
C PRO A 65 -0.99 6.55 -4.56
N GLY A 66 -0.47 7.23 -3.53
CA GLY A 66 -0.98 8.54 -3.14
C GLY A 66 -0.92 9.54 -4.30
N PHE A 67 -1.99 10.31 -4.48
CA PHE A 67 -2.02 11.35 -5.51
C PHE A 67 -0.96 12.42 -5.23
N ILE A 68 -0.28 12.85 -6.29
CA ILE A 68 0.70 13.93 -6.24
C ILE A 68 0.08 15.16 -6.87
N GLU A 69 -0.29 16.13 -6.04
CA GLU A 69 -0.64 17.48 -6.49
C GLU A 69 0.65 18.22 -6.84
N THR A 70 0.80 18.58 -8.12
CA THR A 70 2.03 19.22 -8.63
C THR A 70 1.99 20.73 -8.53
N HIS A 71 0.79 21.32 -8.47
CA HIS A 71 0.64 22.76 -8.37
C HIS A 71 -0.71 23.16 -7.77
N MET A 72 -0.67 23.72 -6.55
CA MET A 72 -1.84 24.31 -5.92
C MET A 72 -1.49 25.63 -5.22
N HIS A 73 -2.51 26.46 -4.99
CA HIS A 73 -2.45 27.62 -4.10
C HIS A 73 -3.29 27.37 -2.85
N PRO A 74 -2.74 26.73 -1.79
CA PRO A 74 -3.54 26.24 -0.66
C PRO A 74 -4.28 27.34 0.09
N ILE A 75 -3.63 28.49 0.28
CA ILE A 75 -4.24 29.61 0.99
C ILE A 75 -5.41 30.17 0.19
N ALA A 76 -5.23 30.41 -1.11
CA ALA A 76 -6.29 30.92 -1.98
C ALA A 76 -7.45 29.92 -2.11
N ALA A 77 -7.17 28.62 -2.09
CA ALA A 77 -8.19 27.58 -2.13
C ALA A 77 -8.95 27.41 -0.80
N GLY A 78 -8.32 27.77 0.33
CA GLY A 78 -8.87 27.55 1.69
C GLY A 78 -9.60 28.75 2.29
N VAL A 79 -9.44 29.95 1.72
CA VAL A 79 -10.21 31.13 2.13
C VAL A 79 -11.43 31.27 1.22
N THR A 80 -12.63 31.27 1.81
CA THR A 80 -13.91 31.48 1.12
C THR A 80 -14.40 32.90 1.31
#